data_AF-A0A523C472-F1
#
_entry.id   AF-A0A523C472-F1
#
_cell.length_a   1.000
_cell.length_b   1.000
_cell.length_c   1.000
_cell.angle_alpha   90.00
_cell.angle_beta   90.00
_cell.angle_gamma   90.00
#
_symmetry.space_group_name_H-M   'P 1'
#
loop_
_entity.id
_entity.type
_entity.pdbx_description
1 polymer ?
#
loop_
_entity_poly.entity_id
_entity_poly.type
_entity_poly.pdbx_seq_one_letter_code
_entity_poly.pdbx_strand_id
1 'polypeptide(L)'
;MVNKRSMPMPENMSIKEASDFWDTHSVADYPSHVVEMEYEPGEHIILFPIQEDLAAQLSEKAREKGISVEVLANLWLRQKLGEGSS
;
A
#
# COMPACT_ATOMS: atom_id res chain seq x y z
N MET A 1 46.56 9.66 7.00
CA MET A 1 45.33 8.88 6.71
C MET A 1 44.17 9.84 6.79
N VAL A 2 43.46 10.07 5.68
CA VAL A 2 42.42 11.10 5.57
C VAL A 2 41.24 10.71 6.45
N ASN A 3 40.92 11.56 7.42
CA ASN A 3 39.76 11.41 8.29
C ASN A 3 38.51 11.74 7.45
N LYS A 4 37.75 10.71 7.06
CA LYS A 4 36.58 10.76 6.16
C LYS A 4 35.34 11.40 6.83
N ARG A 5 35.54 12.46 7.61
CA ARG A 5 34.46 13.19 8.30
C ARG A 5 33.62 13.93 7.28
N SER A 6 32.40 13.42 7.08
CA SER A 6 31.19 14.12 6.60
C SER A 6 31.43 15.04 5.41
N MET A 7 31.36 14.48 4.19
CA MET A 7 31.14 15.31 3.00
C MET A 7 29.72 15.90 3.09
N PRO A 8 29.54 17.20 2.78
CA PRO A 8 28.22 17.83 2.80
C PRO A 8 27.30 17.12 1.81
N MET A 9 26.06 16.85 2.24
CA MET A 9 25.04 16.28 1.37
C MET A 9 24.73 17.27 0.23
N PRO A 10 24.68 16.84 -1.04
CA PRO A 10 24.28 17.71 -2.14
C PRO A 10 22.86 18.23 -1.94
N GLU A 11 22.63 19.53 -2.17
CA GLU A 11 21.29 20.13 -2.01
C GLU A 11 20.29 19.63 -3.06
N ASN A 12 20.76 19.25 -4.25
CA ASN A 12 19.94 18.74 -5.34
C ASN A 12 20.59 17.49 -5.92
N MET A 13 19.89 16.36 -5.82
CA MET A 13 20.32 15.09 -6.37
C MET A 13 19.14 14.41 -7.06
N SER A 14 19.39 13.86 -8.25
CA SER A 14 18.48 12.91 -8.86
C SER A 14 18.35 11.65 -8.00
N ILE A 15 17.30 10.86 -8.23
CA ILE A 15 17.10 9.58 -7.52
C ILE A 15 18.33 8.66 -7.68
N LYS A 16 18.97 8.67 -8.86
CA LYS A 16 20.15 7.85 -9.10
C LYS A 16 21.35 8.32 -8.26
N GLU A 17 21.61 9.62 -8.25
CA GLU A 17 22.71 10.20 -7.46
C GLU A 17 22.48 9.99 -5.95
N ALA A 18 21.23 10.04 -5.51
CA ALA A 18 20.84 9.70 -4.14
C ALA A 18 21.24 8.27 -3.77
N SER A 19 20.91 7.32 -4.65
CA SER A 19 21.23 5.90 -4.46
C SER A 19 22.74 5.67 -4.37
N ASP A 20 23.49 6.17 -5.36
CA ASP A 20 24.95 6.02 -5.42
C ASP A 20 25.64 6.67 -4.19
N PHE A 21 25.08 7.77 -3.67
CA PHE A 21 25.58 8.44 -2.47
C PHE A 21 25.41 7.57 -1.21
N TRP A 22 24.22 7.03 -0.98
CA TRP A 22 23.92 6.21 0.20
C TRP A 22 24.54 4.81 0.18
N ASP A 23 25.02 4.32 -0.97
CA ASP A 23 25.83 3.09 -1.04
C ASP A 23 27.16 3.19 -0.26
N THR A 24 27.65 4.42 -0.04
CA THR A 24 28.95 4.67 0.59
C THR A 24 28.89 5.54 1.85
N HIS A 25 27.72 6.08 2.19
CA HIS A 25 27.49 6.97 3.33
C HIS A 25 26.42 6.38 4.26
N SER A 26 26.59 6.53 5.58
CA SER A 26 25.58 6.10 6.55
C SER A 26 24.62 7.23 6.88
N VAL A 27 23.32 6.94 6.94
CA VAL A 27 22.30 7.90 7.37
C VAL A 27 22.57 8.41 8.79
N ALA A 28 23.21 7.60 9.65
CA ALA A 28 23.58 7.99 11.01
C ALA A 28 24.64 9.11 11.07
N ASP A 29 25.37 9.35 9.97
CA ASP A 29 26.41 10.38 9.91
C ASP A 29 25.85 11.77 9.55
N TYR A 30 24.54 11.88 9.32
CA TYR A 30 23.86 13.11 8.89
C TYR A 30 22.73 13.51 9.86
N PRO A 31 22.44 14.82 10.01
CA PRO A 31 21.34 15.29 10.85
C PRO A 31 19.99 14.79 10.32
N SER A 32 19.31 13.95 11.11
CA SER A 32 17.95 13.51 10.80
C SER A 32 16.96 14.61 11.15
N HIS A 33 16.04 14.91 10.23
CA HIS A 33 14.84 15.70 10.51
C HIS A 33 13.65 14.75 10.53
N VAL A 34 12.71 14.97 11.46
CA VAL A 34 11.43 14.27 11.43
C VAL A 34 10.62 14.86 10.28
N VAL A 35 10.28 14.02 9.32
CA VAL A 35 9.34 14.37 8.24
C VAL A 35 8.01 13.74 8.61
N GLU A 36 7.00 14.58 8.86
CA GLU A 36 5.61 14.11 8.97
C GLU A 36 5.09 13.85 7.56
N MET A 37 4.73 12.60 7.28
CA MET A 37 4.11 12.20 6.03
C MET A 37 2.69 11.74 6.33
N GLU A 38 1.71 12.45 5.80
CA GLU A 38 0.34 11.99 5.79
C GLU A 38 0.17 11.00 4.63
N TYR A 39 0.04 9.73 4.97
CA TYR A 39 -0.35 8.69 4.03
C TYR A 39 -1.85 8.48 4.16
N GLU A 40 -2.62 8.93 3.18
CA GLU A 40 -4.03 8.56 3.04
C GLU A 40 -4.11 7.29 2.19
N PRO A 41 -4.43 6.10 2.76
CA PRO A 41 -4.79 4.96 1.95
C PRO A 41 -6.10 5.31 1.22
N GLY A 42 -6.06 5.33 -0.11
CA GLY A 42 -7.11 5.91 -0.95
C GLY A 42 -8.51 5.29 -0.88
N GLU A 43 -8.76 4.28 -0.03
CA GLU A 43 -10.09 3.69 0.15
C GLU A 43 -10.34 3.29 1.62
N HIS A 44 -11.52 3.65 2.15
CA HIS A 44 -12.01 3.16 3.43
C HIS A 44 -12.42 1.68 3.28
N ILE A 45 -11.52 0.77 3.66
CA ILE A 45 -11.80 -0.66 3.66
C ILE A 45 -12.59 -1.02 4.92
N ILE A 46 -13.78 -1.60 4.74
CA ILE A 46 -14.56 -2.18 5.84
C ILE A 46 -14.44 -3.70 5.78
N LEU A 47 -13.90 -4.30 6.85
CA LEU A 47 -13.72 -5.75 6.95
C LEU A 47 -14.86 -6.36 7.78
N PHE A 48 -15.48 -7.41 7.24
CA PHE A 48 -16.48 -8.20 7.95
C PHE A 48 -16.03 -9.66 8.05
N PRO A 49 -16.04 -10.27 9.24
CA PRO A 49 -15.82 -11.70 9.36
C PRO A 49 -16.97 -12.46 8.71
N ILE A 50 -16.64 -13.48 7.92
CA ILE A 50 -17.59 -14.43 7.33
C ILE A 50 -17.15 -15.85 7.64
N GLN A 51 -18.08 -16.80 7.56
CA GLN A 51 -17.76 -18.21 7.79
C GLN A 51 -16.87 -18.76 6.66
N GLU A 52 -15.97 -19.69 7.00
CA GLU A 52 -14.98 -20.26 6.08
C GLU A 52 -15.64 -20.97 4.87
N ASP A 53 -16.69 -21.75 5.13
CA ASP A 53 -17.45 -22.47 4.12
C ASP A 53 -18.17 -21.51 3.15
N LEU A 54 -18.65 -20.38 3.66
CA LEU A 54 -19.25 -19.32 2.84
C LEU A 54 -18.19 -18.61 1.98
N ALA A 55 -17.01 -18.33 2.53
CA ALA A 55 -15.90 -17.73 1.80
C ALA A 55 -15.43 -18.61 0.64
N ALA A 56 -15.35 -19.92 0.86
CA ALA A 56 -15.02 -20.90 -0.18
C ALA A 56 -16.06 -20.91 -1.31
N GLN A 57 -17.36 -20.92 -0.97
CA GLN A 57 -18.44 -20.87 -1.96
C GLN A 57 -18.47 -19.57 -2.76
N LEU A 58 -18.23 -18.43 -2.11
CA LEU A 58 -18.10 -17.12 -2.76
C LEU A 58 -16.93 -17.12 -3.76
N SER A 59 -15.79 -17.68 -3.38
CA SER A 59 -14.60 -17.76 -4.22
C SER A 59 -14.84 -18.59 -5.48
N GLU A 60 -15.44 -19.77 -5.33
CA GLU A 60 -15.80 -20.63 -6.46
C GLU A 60 -16.77 -19.94 -7.43
N LYS A 61 -17.81 -19.29 -6.90
CA LYS A 61 -18.80 -18.60 -7.73
C LYS A 61 -18.25 -17.34 -8.41
N ALA A 62 -17.32 -16.64 -7.76
CA ALA A 62 -16.63 -15.49 -8.35
C ALA A 62 -15.75 -15.95 -9.52
N ARG A 63 -15.03 -17.05 -9.34
CA ARG A 63 -14.22 -17.70 -10.38
C ARG A 63 -15.06 -18.15 -11.58
N GLU A 64 -16.18 -18.83 -11.34
CA GLU A 64 -17.12 -19.24 -12.40
C GLU A 64 -17.64 -18.05 -13.22
N LYS A 65 -17.77 -16.88 -12.59
CA LYS A 65 -18.24 -15.65 -13.22
C LYS A 65 -17.13 -14.77 -13.81
N GLY A 66 -15.86 -15.10 -13.58
CA GLY A 66 -14.72 -14.31 -14.02
C GLY A 66 -14.61 -12.93 -13.35
N ILE A 67 -15.13 -12.78 -12.13
CA ILE A 67 -15.09 -11.52 -11.35
C ILE A 67 -14.40 -11.76 -10.00
N SER A 68 -13.99 -10.68 -9.31
CA SER A 68 -13.41 -10.79 -7.97
C SER A 68 -14.48 -11.17 -6.92
N VAL A 69 -14.03 -11.77 -5.82
CA VAL A 69 -14.88 -12.10 -4.67
C VAL A 69 -15.55 -10.84 -4.11
N GLU A 70 -14.79 -9.74 -4.04
CA GLU A 70 -15.29 -8.44 -3.60
C GLU A 70 -16.45 -7.94 -4.48
N VAL A 71 -16.30 -7.98 -5.81
CA VAL A 71 -17.35 -7.55 -6.74
C VAL A 71 -18.60 -8.43 -6.58
N LEU A 72 -18.43 -9.75 -6.48
CA LEU A 72 -19.55 -10.66 -6.29
C LEU A 72 -20.27 -10.42 -4.95
N ALA A 73 -19.52 -10.27 -3.87
CA ALA A 73 -20.07 -10.02 -2.54
C ALA A 73 -20.86 -8.70 -2.51
N ASN A 74 -20.30 -7.62 -3.05
CA ASN A 74 -20.99 -6.34 -3.14
C ASN A 74 -22.26 -6.40 -4.00
N LEU A 75 -22.21 -7.07 -5.16
CA LEU A 75 -23.38 -7.26 -6.03
C LEU A 75 -24.53 -7.95 -5.26
N TRP A 76 -24.24 -9.06 -4.59
CA TRP A 76 -25.26 -9.81 -3.86
C TRP A 76 -25.78 -9.08 -2.64
N LEU A 77 -24.91 -8.41 -1.88
CA LEU A 77 -25.33 -7.62 -0.73
C LEU A 77 -26.29 -6.50 -1.18
N ARG A 78 -25.96 -5.78 -2.25
CA ARG A 78 -26.85 -4.74 -2.82
C ARG A 78 -28.17 -5.30 -3.30
N GLN A 79 -28.17 -6.46 -3.97
CA GLN A 79 -29.40 -7.14 -4.38
C GLN A 79 -30.27 -7.51 -3.17
N LYS A 80 -29.67 -7.99 -2.08
CA LYS A 80 -30.38 -8.35 -0.85
C LYS A 80 -30.91 -7.15 -0.08
N LEU A 81 -30.21 -6.03 -0.15
CA LEU A 81 -30.64 -4.76 0.42
C LEU A 81 -31.65 -4.00 -0.46
N GLY A 82 -31.90 -4.47 -1.69
CA GLY A 82 -32.84 -3.84 -2.62
C GLY A 82 -32.28 -2.63 -3.38
N GLU A 83 -30.97 -2.40 -3.33
CA GLU A 83 -30.30 -1.25 -3.96
C GLU A 83 -30.07 -1.42 -5.47
N GLY A 84 -30.41 -2.59 -6.04
CA GLY A 84 -30.17 -2.93 -7.47
C GLY A 84 -31.35 -2.70 -8.41
N SER A 85 -32.40 -2.00 -7.97
CA SER A 85 -33.60 -1.72 -8.77
C SER A 85 -34.03 -0.27 -8.54
N SER A 86 -33.28 0.68 -9.08
CA SER A 86 -33.73 2.06 -9.27
C SER A 86 -33.14 2.65 -10.54
#